data_AF-A0A9R1RE55-F1
#
_entry.id   AF-A0A9R1RE55-F1
#
_cell.length_a   1.000
_cell.length_b   1.000
_cell.length_c   1.000
_cell.angle_alpha   90.00
_cell.angle_beta   90.00
_cell.angle_gamma   90.00
#
_symmetry.space_group_name_H-M   'P 1'
#
loop_
_entity.id
_entity.type
_entity.pdbx_description
1 polymer ?
#
loop_
_entity_poly.entity_id
_entity_poly.type
_entity_poly.pdbx_seq_one_letter_code
_entity_poly.pdbx_strand_id
1 'polypeptide(L)'
;MELVELRTTSLAEAMFDKLELPRPVYHVHMLEQGGYRAQIEFHHTRERYNASARRTKLLSHTCVSREAAMDQAADQAITYMENNENKVLADYNYYRLQQEKQSCARLSDTLSERTKEVNQRNQTIIQMTKEASNYLEEVHAASDKIHGLAATALDPAASLSLSTLKQTILAIQDSLVALQSTTAAARASLEEKGMYSEDDVAQPTYDGLSDEETDEDCHQDMDDDYAHYVRSP
;
A
#
# COMPACT_ATOMS: atom_id res chain seq x y z
N MET A 1 0.94 -13.99 -2.09
CA MET A 1 1.88 -13.64 -1.00
C MET A 1 2.21 -14.93 -0.27
N GLU A 2 3.48 -15.29 -0.15
CA GLU A 2 3.90 -16.48 0.62
C GLU A 2 3.68 -16.24 2.11
N LEU A 3 3.04 -17.20 2.78
CA LEU A 3 2.92 -17.26 4.22
C LEU A 3 4.31 -17.41 4.82
N VAL A 4 4.94 -16.31 5.26
CA VAL A 4 6.17 -16.41 6.04
C VAL A 4 5.81 -16.98 7.42
N GLU A 5 6.06 -18.27 7.60
CA GLU A 5 6.00 -18.95 8.89
C GLU A 5 7.08 -18.34 9.80
N LEU A 6 6.67 -17.85 10.98
CA LEU A 6 7.60 -17.26 11.94
C LEU A 6 8.43 -18.39 12.53
N ARG A 7 9.72 -18.41 12.20
CA ARG A 7 10.69 -19.38 12.71
C ARG A 7 10.73 -19.31 14.23
N THR A 8 10.73 -20.47 14.88
CA THR A 8 10.89 -20.59 16.33
C THR A 8 12.24 -20.05 16.80
N THR A 9 13.26 -20.08 15.93
CA THR A 9 14.55 -19.42 16.20
C THR A 9 14.40 -17.93 16.48
N SER A 10 13.56 -17.23 15.70
CA SER A 10 13.31 -15.79 15.88
C SER A 10 12.58 -15.51 17.20
N LEU A 11 11.68 -16.40 17.62
CA LEU A 11 10.98 -16.28 18.90
C LEU A 11 11.95 -16.46 20.07
N ALA A 12 12.82 -17.47 20.01
CA ALA A 12 13.83 -17.69 21.04
C ALA A 12 14.78 -16.48 21.14
N GLU A 13 15.28 -15.96 20.00
CA GLU A 13 16.15 -14.77 20.00
C GLU A 13 15.49 -13.56 20.66
N ALA A 14 14.22 -13.31 20.35
CA ALA A 14 13.46 -12.23 20.96
C ALA A 14 13.32 -12.44 22.49
N MET A 15 13.02 -13.66 22.94
CA MET A 15 12.96 -14.00 24.36
C MET A 15 14.27 -13.69 25.08
N PHE A 16 15.42 -14.10 24.53
CA PHE A 16 16.73 -13.82 25.15
C PHE A 16 17.05 -12.31 25.19
N ASP A 17 16.68 -11.58 24.14
CA ASP A 17 16.86 -10.12 24.07
C ASP A 17 16.08 -9.39 25.18
N LYS A 18 14.80 -9.75 25.39
CA LYS A 18 13.97 -9.18 26.48
C LYS A 18 14.46 -9.53 27.87
N LEU A 19 15.06 -10.69 28.03
CA LEU A 19 15.66 -11.11 29.30
C LEU A 19 17.03 -10.44 29.53
N GLU A 20 17.48 -9.57 28.63
CA GLU A 20 18.80 -8.94 28.62
C GLU A 20 19.94 -9.99 28.66
N LEU A 21 19.70 -11.12 28.01
CA LEU A 21 20.65 -12.21 27.88
C LEU A 21 21.31 -12.19 26.50
N PRO A 22 22.58 -12.63 26.40
CA PRO A 22 23.20 -12.79 25.09
C PRO A 22 22.37 -13.72 24.21
N ARG A 23 22.35 -13.40 22.91
CA ARG A 23 21.66 -14.24 21.92
C ARG A 23 22.14 -15.70 21.99
N PRO A 24 21.23 -16.66 21.88
CA PRO A 24 21.59 -18.07 21.87
C PRO A 24 22.41 -18.39 20.62
N VAL A 25 23.37 -19.32 20.76
CA VAL A 25 24.22 -19.75 19.65
C VAL A 25 23.75 -21.12 19.16
N TYR A 26 23.58 -21.25 17.86
CA TYR A 26 23.17 -22.49 17.21
C TYR A 26 24.34 -23.15 16.49
N HIS A 27 24.55 -24.44 16.73
CA HIS A 27 25.46 -25.28 15.99
C HIS A 27 24.66 -26.36 15.26
N VAL A 28 24.74 -26.39 13.92
CA VAL A 28 24.02 -27.40 13.13
C VAL A 28 25.01 -28.36 12.50
N HIS A 29 24.70 -29.65 12.62
CA HIS A 29 25.49 -30.74 12.09
C HIS A 29 24.64 -31.58 11.13
N MET A 30 25.19 -31.86 9.95
CA MET A 30 24.63 -32.86 9.04
C MET A 30 25.13 -34.24 9.46
N LEU A 31 24.22 -35.20 9.56
CA LEU A 31 24.51 -36.58 9.92
C LEU A 31 24.81 -37.42 8.67
N GLU A 32 25.68 -38.42 8.80
CA GLU A 32 26.10 -39.31 7.71
C GLU A 32 24.92 -40.03 7.02
N GLN A 33 23.83 -40.24 7.75
CA GLN A 33 22.63 -40.95 7.28
C GLN A 33 21.63 -40.06 6.53
N GLY A 34 21.96 -38.79 6.27
CA GLY A 34 21.07 -37.85 5.58
C GLY A 34 20.02 -37.26 6.52
N GLY A 35 20.44 -36.33 7.38
CA GLY A 35 19.58 -35.57 8.29
C GLY A 35 20.37 -34.49 9.03
N TYR A 36 19.68 -33.60 9.73
CA TYR A 36 20.28 -32.47 10.45
C TYR A 36 19.99 -32.55 11.94
N ARG A 37 20.96 -32.18 12.75
CA ARG A 37 20.79 -31.99 14.19
C ARG A 37 21.35 -30.65 14.58
N ALA A 38 20.60 -29.89 15.38
CA ALA A 38 21.04 -28.61 15.91
C ALA A 38 21.26 -28.70 17.41
N GLN A 39 22.26 -27.98 17.89
CA GLN A 39 22.52 -27.72 19.29
C GLN A 39 22.34 -26.23 19.54
N ILE A 40 21.61 -25.86 20.59
CA ILE A 40 21.50 -24.49 21.05
C ILE A 40 22.27 -24.31 22.35
N GLU A 41 23.04 -23.24 22.45
CA GLU A 41 23.80 -22.85 23.64
C GLU A 41 23.40 -21.47 24.15
N PHE A 42 23.04 -21.38 25.43
CA PHE A 42 22.56 -20.12 26.02
C PHE A 42 22.85 -20.01 27.53
N HIS A 43 22.83 -18.79 28.04
CA HIS A 43 22.73 -18.54 29.49
C HIS A 43 21.26 -18.37 29.82
N HIS A 44 20.79 -18.99 30.90
CA HIS A 44 19.38 -18.94 31.30
C HIS A 44 19.08 -17.83 32.32
N THR A 45 20.12 -17.26 32.95
CA THR A 45 19.99 -16.13 33.89
C THR A 45 21.16 -15.16 33.75
N ARG A 46 20.93 -13.90 34.14
CA ARG A 46 21.91 -12.81 34.04
C ARG A 46 23.07 -13.01 35.01
N GLU A 47 22.79 -13.51 36.21
CA GLU A 47 23.78 -13.83 37.23
C GLU A 47 24.79 -14.84 36.70
N ARG A 48 24.32 -15.87 35.98
CA ARG A 48 25.19 -16.89 35.39
C ARG A 48 25.98 -16.36 34.21
N TYR A 49 25.40 -15.46 33.41
CA TYR A 49 26.14 -14.78 32.36
C TYR A 49 27.27 -13.92 32.95
N ASN A 50 26.96 -13.08 33.94
CA ASN A 50 27.92 -12.22 34.62
C ASN A 50 29.02 -13.03 35.33
N ALA A 51 28.68 -14.18 35.91
CA ALA A 51 29.62 -15.10 36.54
C ALA A 51 30.48 -15.89 35.53
N SER A 52 30.35 -15.65 34.21
CA SER A 52 31.00 -16.43 33.15
C SER A 52 30.75 -17.95 33.31
N ALA A 53 29.59 -18.32 33.82
CA ALA A 53 29.23 -19.71 34.03
C ALA A 53 29.05 -20.43 32.69
N ARG A 54 29.20 -21.75 32.68
CA ARG A 54 28.99 -22.55 31.47
C ARG A 54 27.56 -22.38 30.94
N ARG A 55 27.45 -22.24 29.61
CA ARG A 55 26.18 -22.20 28.88
C ARG A 55 25.44 -23.54 29.00
N THR A 56 24.12 -23.45 29.10
CA THR A 56 23.23 -24.59 28.93
C THR A 56 23.25 -25.01 27.47
N LYS A 57 23.28 -26.32 27.22
CA LYS A 57 23.34 -26.90 25.87
C LYS A 57 22.18 -27.86 25.71
N LEU A 58 21.34 -27.64 24.69
CA LEU A 58 20.22 -28.51 24.34
C LEU A 58 20.34 -28.96 22.90
N LEU A 59 19.86 -30.16 22.60
CA LEU A 59 20.05 -30.84 21.32
C LEU A 59 18.71 -31.21 20.71
N SER A 60 18.48 -30.77 19.48
CA SER A 60 17.35 -31.19 18.66
C SER A 60 17.37 -32.71 18.42
N HIS A 61 16.22 -33.25 18.02
CA HIS A 61 16.17 -34.55 17.34
C HIS A 61 16.70 -34.40 15.91
N THR A 62 16.96 -35.54 15.26
CA THR A 62 17.30 -35.55 13.83
C THR A 62 16.11 -35.03 13.03
N CYS A 63 16.33 -34.03 12.19
CA CYS A 63 15.33 -33.42 11.32
C CYS A 63 15.72 -33.58 9.85
N VAL A 64 14.72 -33.47 8.97
CA VAL A 64 14.89 -33.55 7.51
C VAL A 64 15.58 -32.32 6.91
N SER A 65 15.51 -31.15 7.57
CA SER A 65 16.15 -29.91 7.13
C SER A 65 16.91 -29.21 8.27
N ARG A 66 17.86 -28.35 7.87
CA ARG A 66 18.65 -27.52 8.80
C ARG A 66 17.75 -26.61 9.62
N GLU A 67 16.81 -25.96 8.97
CA GLU A 67 15.96 -24.95 9.59
C GLU A 67 15.00 -25.61 10.59
N ALA A 68 14.43 -26.78 10.25
CA ALA A 68 13.60 -27.55 11.18
C ALA A 68 14.40 -28.00 12.42
N ALA A 69 15.67 -28.42 12.25
CA ALA A 69 16.52 -28.77 13.38
C ALA A 69 16.76 -27.56 14.31
N MET A 70 17.02 -26.38 13.73
CA MET A 70 17.23 -25.15 14.51
C MET A 70 15.96 -24.69 15.22
N ASP A 71 14.80 -24.71 14.54
CA ASP A 71 13.51 -24.36 15.13
C ASP A 71 13.18 -25.29 16.29
N GLN A 72 13.47 -26.58 16.17
CA GLN A 72 13.22 -27.54 17.24
C GLN A 72 14.21 -27.40 18.41
N ALA A 73 15.46 -27.03 18.16
CA ALA A 73 16.39 -26.66 19.25
C ALA A 73 15.93 -25.38 19.97
N ALA A 74 15.41 -24.40 19.23
CA ALA A 74 14.84 -23.17 19.79
C ALA A 74 13.63 -23.46 20.69
N ASP A 75 12.74 -24.35 20.24
CA ASP A 75 11.57 -24.81 21.00
C ASP A 75 11.98 -25.48 22.33
N GLN A 76 13.03 -26.32 22.31
CA GLN A 76 13.58 -26.93 23.53
C GLN A 76 14.13 -25.89 24.50
N ALA A 77 14.80 -24.84 24.01
CA ALA A 77 15.34 -23.78 24.86
C ALA A 77 14.23 -22.93 25.48
N ILE A 78 13.20 -22.60 24.70
CA ILE A 78 11.98 -21.95 25.21
C ILE A 78 11.37 -22.81 26.32
N THR A 79 11.09 -24.08 26.03
CA THR A 79 10.50 -25.03 26.99
C THR A 79 11.36 -25.15 28.26
N TYR A 80 12.68 -25.13 28.14
CA TYR A 80 13.60 -25.15 29.29
C TYR A 80 13.46 -23.88 30.14
N MET A 81 13.43 -22.71 29.50
CA MET A 81 13.29 -21.41 30.18
C MET A 81 11.95 -21.30 30.90
N GLU A 82 10.88 -21.80 30.30
CA GLU A 82 9.54 -21.82 30.91
C GLU A 82 9.48 -22.75 32.12
N ASN A 83 9.97 -23.98 31.99
CA ASN A 83 9.81 -25.00 33.02
C ASN A 83 10.81 -24.89 34.17
N ASN A 84 12.05 -24.50 33.90
CA ASN A 84 13.13 -24.52 34.90
C ASN A 84 13.41 -23.15 35.51
N GLU A 85 13.16 -22.07 34.78
CA GLU A 85 13.42 -20.71 35.24
C GLU A 85 12.13 -19.90 35.48
N ASN A 86 10.96 -20.53 35.28
CA ASN A 86 9.64 -19.89 35.33
C ASN A 86 9.56 -18.63 34.44
N LYS A 87 10.34 -18.59 33.36
CA LYS A 87 10.32 -17.51 32.36
C LYS A 87 9.27 -17.85 31.32
N VAL A 88 8.01 -17.73 31.72
CA VAL A 88 6.85 -18.00 30.87
C VAL A 88 6.78 -16.96 29.76
N LEU A 89 6.59 -17.39 28.50
CA LEU A 89 6.39 -16.51 27.34
C LEU A 89 5.06 -15.71 27.36
N ALA A 90 4.37 -15.62 28.50
CA ALA A 90 3.09 -14.94 28.66
C ALA A 90 3.16 -13.42 28.35
N ASP A 91 4.37 -12.82 28.43
CA ASP A 91 4.61 -11.39 28.18
C ASP A 91 5.13 -11.07 26.78
N TYR A 92 5.36 -12.07 25.92
CA TYR A 92 5.59 -11.75 24.52
C TYR A 92 4.23 -11.55 23.86
N ASN A 93 4.05 -10.37 23.27
CA ASN A 93 2.90 -9.92 22.47
C ASN A 93 2.59 -10.85 21.26
N TYR A 94 2.86 -12.16 21.31
CA TYR A 94 2.67 -13.14 20.25
C TYR A 94 1.24 -13.13 19.71
N TYR A 95 0.24 -13.15 20.58
CA TYR A 95 -1.16 -13.05 20.16
C TYR A 95 -1.45 -11.72 19.46
N ARG A 96 -0.91 -10.61 19.98
CA ARG A 96 -1.05 -9.28 19.37
C ARG A 96 -0.31 -9.18 18.04
N LEU A 97 0.88 -9.74 17.94
CA LEU A 97 1.70 -9.80 16.73
C LEU A 97 1.06 -10.69 15.67
N GLN A 98 0.44 -11.80 16.07
CA GLN A 98 -0.31 -12.67 15.18
C GLN A 98 -1.58 -11.98 14.67
N GLN A 99 -2.28 -11.23 15.53
CA GLN A 99 -3.42 -10.40 15.13
C GLN A 99 -3.00 -9.26 14.19
N GLU A 100 -1.94 -8.53 14.50
CA GLU A 100 -1.39 -7.48 13.64
C GLU A 100 -0.92 -8.04 12.29
N LYS A 101 -0.32 -9.23 12.27
CA LYS A 101 0.02 -9.95 11.02
C LYS A 101 -1.22 -10.24 10.18
N GLN A 102 -2.28 -10.77 10.80
CA GLN A 102 -3.54 -11.02 10.09
C GLN A 102 -4.17 -9.72 9.58
N SER A 103 -4.10 -8.64 10.36
CA SER A 103 -4.56 -7.31 9.95
C SER A 103 -3.77 -6.78 8.75
N CYS A 104 -2.43 -6.82 8.82
CA CYS A 104 -1.55 -6.43 7.72
C CYS A 104 -1.79 -7.24 6.45
N ALA A 105 -2.01 -8.56 6.55
CA ALA A 105 -2.36 -9.39 5.40
C ALA A 105 -3.67 -8.94 4.76
N ARG A 106 -4.73 -8.73 5.56
CA ARG A 106 -6.03 -8.22 5.08
C ARG A 106 -5.92 -6.84 4.44
N LEU A 107 -5.16 -5.93 5.05
CA LEU A 107 -4.92 -4.61 4.49
C LEU A 107 -4.14 -4.69 3.18
N SER A 108 -3.14 -5.57 3.09
CA SER A 108 -2.39 -5.75 1.85
C SER A 108 -3.25 -6.33 0.73
N ASP A 109 -4.14 -7.28 1.03
CA ASP A 109 -5.09 -7.82 0.05
C ASP A 109 -6.07 -6.75 -0.41
N THR A 110 -6.62 -5.97 0.53
CA THR A 110 -7.50 -4.83 0.24
C THR A 110 -6.79 -3.79 -0.64
N LEU A 111 -5.54 -3.45 -0.33
CA LEU A 111 -4.75 -2.49 -1.09
C LEU A 111 -4.44 -3.00 -2.51
N SER A 112 -4.20 -4.30 -2.65
CA SER A 112 -4.03 -4.95 -3.96
C SER A 112 -5.30 -4.87 -4.80
N GLU A 113 -6.46 -5.15 -4.22
CA GLU A 113 -7.76 -5.01 -4.88
C GLU A 113 -8.03 -3.56 -5.29
N ARG A 114 -7.85 -2.61 -4.37
CA ARG A 114 -8.01 -1.17 -4.65
C ARG A 114 -7.07 -0.70 -5.74
N THR A 115 -5.84 -1.19 -5.78
CA THR A 115 -4.88 -0.86 -6.84
C THR A 115 -5.36 -1.35 -8.21
N LYS A 116 -5.95 -2.57 -8.27
CA LYS A 116 -6.56 -3.08 -9.51
C LYS A 116 -7.75 -2.23 -9.95
N GLU A 117 -8.64 -1.87 -9.03
CA GLU A 117 -9.78 -0.98 -9.30
C GLU A 117 -9.33 0.38 -9.86
N VAL A 118 -8.32 1.00 -9.24
CA VAL A 118 -7.76 2.29 -9.69
C VAL A 118 -7.15 2.15 -11.08
N ASN A 119 -6.38 1.10 -11.34
CA ASN A 119 -5.80 0.86 -12.66
C ASN A 119 -6.86 0.66 -13.74
N GLN A 120 -7.94 -0.06 -13.42
CA GLN A 120 -9.06 -0.24 -14.34
C GLN A 120 -9.77 1.08 -14.62
N ARG A 121 -10.08 1.87 -13.58
CA ARG A 121 -10.65 3.22 -13.75
C ARG A 121 -9.75 4.14 -14.58
N ASN A 122 -8.44 4.08 -14.37
CA ASN A 122 -7.49 4.89 -15.13
C ASN A 122 -7.49 4.53 -16.61
N GLN A 123 -7.56 3.24 -16.95
CA GLN A 123 -7.71 2.80 -18.36
C GLN A 123 -9.01 3.31 -18.98
N THR A 124 -10.11 3.28 -18.24
CA THR A 124 -11.40 3.85 -18.68
C THR A 124 -11.28 5.34 -18.95
N ILE A 125 -10.67 6.12 -18.05
CA ILE A 125 -10.46 7.58 -18.21
C ILE A 125 -9.63 7.87 -19.46
N ILE A 126 -8.54 7.14 -19.69
CA ILE A 126 -7.70 7.30 -20.90
C ILE A 126 -8.52 7.08 -22.17
N GLN A 127 -9.32 6.01 -22.21
CA GLN A 127 -10.16 5.69 -23.37
C GLN A 127 -11.23 6.77 -23.60
N MET A 128 -11.89 7.23 -22.53
CA MET A 128 -12.88 8.31 -22.61
C MET A 128 -12.28 9.62 -23.06
N THR A 129 -11.08 9.96 -22.58
CA THR A 129 -10.36 11.17 -22.99
C THR A 129 -10.04 11.12 -24.48
N LYS A 130 -9.60 9.96 -24.99
CA LYS A 130 -9.29 9.78 -26.40
C LYS A 130 -10.53 9.93 -27.29
N GLU A 131 -11.65 9.36 -26.87
CA GLU A 131 -12.92 9.51 -27.59
C GLU A 131 -13.42 10.96 -27.57
N ALA A 132 -13.33 11.65 -26.42
CA ALA A 132 -13.69 13.07 -26.33
C ALA A 132 -12.82 13.94 -27.24
N SER A 133 -11.51 13.66 -27.34
CA SER A 133 -10.62 14.34 -28.29
C SER A 133 -11.04 14.12 -29.74
N ASN A 134 -11.41 12.89 -30.12
CA ASN A 134 -11.87 12.61 -31.48
C ASN A 134 -13.15 13.40 -31.82
N TYR A 135 -14.12 13.45 -30.90
CA TYR A 135 -15.33 14.24 -31.11
C TYR A 135 -15.03 15.74 -31.22
N LEU A 136 -14.10 16.26 -30.43
CA LEU A 136 -13.65 17.66 -30.53
C LEU A 136 -13.01 17.93 -31.89
N GLU A 137 -12.17 17.04 -32.41
CA GLU A 137 -11.57 17.17 -33.74
C GLU A 137 -12.63 17.18 -34.85
N GLU A 138 -13.64 16.31 -34.78
CA GLU A 138 -14.76 16.29 -35.74
C GLU A 138 -15.59 17.59 -35.70
N VAL A 139 -15.88 18.08 -34.50
CA VAL A 139 -16.60 19.35 -34.29
C VAL A 139 -15.81 20.52 -34.87
N HIS A 140 -14.49 20.58 -34.60
CA HIS A 140 -13.62 21.61 -35.16
C HIS A 140 -13.58 21.55 -36.69
N ALA A 141 -13.40 20.36 -37.29
CA ALA A 141 -13.36 20.19 -38.73
C ALA A 141 -14.67 20.64 -39.41
N ALA A 142 -15.82 20.29 -38.83
CA ALA A 142 -17.12 20.73 -39.33
C ALA A 142 -17.31 22.25 -39.17
N SER A 143 -16.90 22.82 -38.04
CA SER A 143 -16.95 24.26 -37.79
C SER A 143 -16.08 25.06 -38.76
N ASP A 144 -14.84 24.61 -39.00
CA ASP A 144 -13.91 25.26 -39.93
C ASP A 144 -14.43 25.21 -41.36
N LYS A 145 -15.03 24.09 -41.76
CA LYS A 145 -15.70 23.96 -43.06
C LYS A 145 -16.86 24.93 -43.21
N ILE A 146 -17.71 25.08 -42.18
CA ILE A 146 -18.82 26.05 -42.18
C ILE A 146 -18.27 27.48 -42.29
N HIS A 147 -17.24 27.82 -41.50
CA HIS A 147 -16.61 29.15 -41.55
C HIS A 147 -15.99 29.45 -42.93
N GLY A 148 -15.30 28.49 -43.54
CA GLY A 148 -14.72 28.65 -44.88
C GLY A 148 -15.79 28.84 -45.96
N LEU A 149 -16.88 28.07 -45.91
CA LEU A 149 -18.01 28.22 -46.85
C LEU A 149 -18.72 29.56 -46.65
N ALA A 150 -18.94 29.99 -45.40
CA ALA A 150 -19.56 31.27 -45.08
C ALA A 150 -18.68 32.46 -45.53
N ALA A 151 -17.37 32.40 -45.28
CA ALA A 151 -16.43 33.42 -45.73
C ALA A 151 -16.44 33.56 -47.26
N THR A 152 -16.49 32.45 -47.99
CA THR A 152 -16.59 32.45 -49.45
C THR A 152 -17.90 33.07 -49.92
N ALA A 153 -19.03 32.71 -49.28
CA ALA A 153 -20.36 33.23 -49.63
C ALA A 153 -20.53 34.73 -49.35
N LEU A 154 -19.84 35.25 -48.34
CA LEU A 154 -19.93 36.64 -47.88
C LEU A 154 -18.85 37.55 -48.48
N ASP A 155 -17.89 37.00 -49.23
CA ASP A 155 -16.80 37.78 -49.84
C ASP A 155 -17.35 38.80 -50.86
N PRO A 156 -17.25 40.11 -50.59
CA PRO A 156 -17.74 41.16 -51.49
C PRO A 156 -17.00 41.22 -52.83
N ALA A 157 -15.78 40.67 -52.89
CA ALA A 157 -14.97 40.61 -54.09
C ALA A 157 -15.26 39.37 -54.95
N ALA A 158 -15.95 38.36 -54.39
CA ALA A 158 -16.31 37.15 -55.11
C ALA A 158 -17.58 37.37 -55.94
N SER A 159 -17.45 37.36 -57.28
CA SER A 159 -18.60 37.35 -58.20
C SER A 159 -19.27 35.97 -58.24
N LEU A 160 -19.88 35.58 -57.13
CA LEU A 160 -20.60 34.32 -57.01
C LEU A 160 -21.88 34.32 -57.84
N SER A 161 -22.02 33.33 -58.72
CA SER A 161 -23.28 33.09 -59.41
C SER A 161 -24.35 32.61 -58.41
N LEU A 162 -25.63 32.88 -58.71
CA LEU A 162 -26.76 32.43 -57.89
C LEU A 162 -26.75 30.90 -57.66
N SER A 163 -26.32 30.13 -58.66
CA SER A 163 -26.17 28.67 -58.55
C SER A 163 -25.07 28.28 -57.57
N THR A 164 -23.94 28.97 -57.56
CA THR A 164 -22.83 28.68 -56.64
C THR A 164 -23.20 29.07 -55.20
N LEU A 165 -23.92 30.19 -55.02
CA LEU A 165 -24.44 30.59 -53.71
C LEU A 165 -25.42 29.54 -53.17
N LYS A 166 -26.36 29.06 -54.00
CA LYS A 166 -27.30 28.00 -53.62
C LYS A 166 -26.58 26.72 -53.21
N GLN A 167 -25.55 26.30 -53.95
CA GLN A 167 -24.75 25.12 -53.60
C GLN A 167 -23.98 25.30 -52.29
N THR A 168 -23.44 26.50 -52.06
CA THR A 168 -22.71 26.82 -50.82
C THR A 168 -23.62 26.76 -49.60
N ILE A 169 -24.85 27.30 -49.71
CA ILE A 169 -25.87 27.22 -48.65
C ILE A 169 -26.24 25.77 -48.33
N LEU A 170 -26.46 24.93 -49.36
CA LEU A 170 -26.75 23.52 -49.16
C LEU A 170 -25.58 22.80 -48.46
N ALA A 171 -24.34 23.07 -48.87
CA ALA A 171 -23.15 22.49 -48.24
C ALA A 171 -22.94 22.93 -46.78
N ILE A 172 -23.30 24.18 -46.43
CA ILE A 172 -23.34 24.65 -45.04
C ILE A 172 -24.40 23.89 -44.25
N GLN A 173 -25.59 23.71 -44.81
CA GLN A 173 -26.68 22.99 -44.16
C GLN A 173 -26.32 21.53 -43.91
N ASP A 174 -25.73 20.82 -44.88
CA ASP A 174 -25.26 19.45 -44.70
C ASP A 174 -24.19 19.35 -43.61
N SER A 175 -23.28 20.33 -43.55
CA SER A 175 -22.21 20.37 -42.54
C SER A 175 -22.77 20.65 -41.13
N LEU A 176 -23.83 21.46 -41.01
CA LEU A 176 -24.55 21.69 -39.76
C LEU A 176 -25.28 20.43 -39.27
N VAL A 177 -25.92 19.68 -40.17
CA VAL A 177 -26.57 18.40 -39.82
C VAL A 177 -25.54 17.38 -39.33
N ALA A 178 -24.39 17.28 -40.01
CA ALA A 178 -23.29 16.42 -39.58
C ALA A 178 -22.79 16.81 -38.17
N LEU A 179 -22.57 18.10 -37.92
CA LEU A 179 -22.15 18.62 -36.62
C LEU A 179 -23.15 18.28 -35.51
N GLN A 180 -24.46 18.47 -35.77
CA GLN A 180 -25.51 18.11 -34.83
C GLN A 180 -25.52 16.60 -34.51
N SER A 181 -25.35 15.76 -35.53
CA SER A 181 -25.27 14.30 -35.37
C SER A 181 -24.06 13.89 -34.52
N THR A 182 -22.87 14.43 -34.80
CA THR A 182 -21.65 14.16 -34.02
C THR A 182 -21.81 14.60 -32.57
N THR A 183 -22.38 15.78 -32.33
CA THR A 183 -22.59 16.32 -30.98
C THR A 183 -23.60 15.47 -30.19
N ALA A 184 -24.67 14.99 -30.84
CA ALA A 184 -25.65 14.10 -30.22
C ALA A 184 -25.04 12.73 -29.87
N ALA A 185 -24.22 12.17 -30.76
CA ALA A 185 -23.52 10.90 -30.51
C ALA A 185 -22.51 11.02 -29.35
N ALA A 186 -21.75 12.12 -29.30
CA ALA A 186 -20.83 12.40 -28.20
C ALA A 186 -21.56 12.48 -26.86
N ARG A 187 -22.70 13.19 -26.83
CA ARG A 187 -23.54 13.30 -25.63
C ARG A 187 -24.05 11.95 -25.14
N ALA A 188 -24.63 11.14 -26.04
CA ALA A 188 -25.14 9.81 -25.68
C ALA A 188 -24.03 8.90 -25.13
N SER A 189 -22.84 8.94 -25.74
CA SER A 189 -21.67 8.17 -25.27
C SER A 189 -21.20 8.60 -23.87
N LEU A 190 -21.23 9.90 -23.57
CA LEU A 190 -20.85 10.41 -22.24
C LEU A 190 -21.89 10.08 -21.15
N GLU A 191 -23.18 10.12 -21.51
CA GLU A 191 -24.28 9.72 -20.62
C GLU A 191 -24.23 8.22 -20.29
N GLU A 192 -24.01 7.34 -21.28
CA GLU A 192 -23.87 5.89 -21.07
C GLU A 192 -22.71 5.55 -20.11
N LYS A 193 -21.64 6.34 -20.15
CA LYS A 193 -20.44 6.14 -19.31
C LYS A 193 -20.54 6.78 -17.93
N GLY A 194 -21.72 7.29 -17.55
CA GLY A 194 -21.98 7.80 -16.20
C GLY A 194 -21.30 9.12 -15.85
N MET A 195 -20.83 9.90 -16.84
CA MET A 195 -20.26 11.24 -16.58
C MET A 195 -21.32 12.28 -16.21
N TYR A 196 -22.59 11.95 -16.41
CA TYR A 196 -23.75 12.74 -16.03
C TYR A 196 -24.73 11.86 -15.24
N SER A 197 -24.30 11.30 -14.10
CA SER A 197 -25.27 10.86 -13.09
C SER A 197 -25.61 12.05 -12.20
N GLU A 198 -26.87 12.45 -12.15
CA GLU A 198 -27.44 13.31 -11.10
C GLU A 198 -27.50 12.62 -9.72
N ASP A 199 -26.74 11.54 -9.53
CA ASP A 199 -26.57 10.96 -8.21
C ASP A 199 -25.71 11.93 -7.41
N ASP A 200 -26.39 12.69 -6.55
CA ASP A 200 -25.83 13.47 -5.45
C ASP A 200 -24.65 12.72 -4.86
N VAL A 201 -23.44 13.16 -5.21
CA VAL A 201 -22.24 12.76 -4.47
C VAL A 201 -22.50 13.28 -3.07
N ALA A 202 -22.90 12.37 -2.16
CA ALA A 202 -23.09 12.71 -0.76
C ALA A 202 -21.83 13.44 -0.30
N GLN A 203 -21.97 14.74 -0.06
CA GLN A 203 -20.85 15.54 0.41
C GLN A 203 -20.32 14.86 1.67
N PRO A 204 -19.01 14.57 1.76
CA PRO A 204 -18.46 14.03 2.98
C PRO A 204 -18.79 15.04 4.09
N THR A 205 -19.62 14.61 5.03
CA THR A 205 -19.92 15.40 6.23
C THR A 205 -18.61 15.44 7.01
N TYR A 206 -17.94 16.58 6.92
CA TYR A 206 -16.76 16.86 7.72
C TYR A 206 -17.26 17.18 9.14
N ASP A 207 -17.28 16.16 9.98
CA ASP A 207 -17.58 16.29 11.41
C ASP A 207 -16.33 16.88 12.05
N GLY A 208 -16.24 18.22 12.04
CA GLY A 208 -15.08 18.99 12.44
C GLY A 208 -14.66 18.75 13.90
N LEU A 209 -13.89 17.70 14.13
CA LEU A 209 -13.01 17.57 15.29
C LEU A 209 -11.59 17.86 14.80
N SER A 210 -11.30 19.16 14.65
CA SER A 210 -9.93 19.66 14.67
C SER A 210 -9.47 19.63 16.12
N ASP A 211 -8.82 18.54 16.53
CA ASP A 211 -8.09 18.50 17.79
C ASP A 211 -6.80 19.31 17.64
N GLU A 212 -6.95 20.63 17.65
CA GLU A 212 -5.87 21.57 17.94
C GLU A 212 -6.41 22.72 18.78
N GLU A 213 -5.85 22.77 20.00
CA GLU A 213 -5.81 23.87 20.97
C GLU A 213 -6.96 24.01 21.99
N THR A 214 -6.69 23.56 23.21
CA THR A 214 -6.60 24.51 24.34
C THR A 214 -5.80 23.93 25.50
N ASP A 215 -4.77 24.69 25.87
CA ASP A 215 -3.89 24.52 27.02
C ASP A 215 -4.65 24.41 28.35
N GLU A 216 -4.04 23.70 29.31
CA GLU A 216 -3.86 24.05 30.74
C GLU A 216 -3.92 22.81 31.63
N ASP A 217 -2.76 22.23 31.94
CA ASP A 217 -2.46 21.76 33.31
C ASP A 217 -0.94 21.62 33.49
N CYS A 218 -0.30 22.78 33.63
CA CYS A 218 1.04 22.91 34.20
C CYS A 218 0.87 23.22 35.69
N HIS A 219 1.29 22.30 36.56
CA HIS A 219 1.91 22.47 37.90
C HIS A 219 1.86 21.08 38.56
N GLN A 220 2.83 20.55 39.31
CA GLN A 220 4.17 20.89 39.77
C GLN A 220 4.66 19.59 40.46
N ASP A 221 5.94 19.28 40.34
CA ASP A 221 6.80 18.58 41.31
C ASP A 221 8.03 18.09 40.53
N MET A 222 9.05 18.96 40.37
CA MET A 222 10.18 19.07 41.30
C MET A 222 10.79 17.70 41.57
N ASP A 223 11.77 17.33 40.73
CA ASP A 223 13.06 16.87 41.25
C ASP A 223 14.15 17.31 40.29
N ASP A 224 14.89 18.32 40.76
CA ASP A 224 16.21 18.70 40.31
C ASP A 224 17.14 17.48 40.33
N ASP A 225 17.91 17.25 39.26
CA ASP A 225 19.36 17.16 39.42
C ASP A 225 20.15 16.97 38.10
N TYR A 226 21.26 17.70 38.04
CA TYR A 226 22.47 17.46 37.27
C TYR A 226 22.61 17.94 35.81
N ALA A 227 22.93 19.24 35.75
CA ALA A 227 24.24 19.75 35.33
C ALA A 227 24.72 19.54 33.88
N HIS A 228 24.59 20.63 33.13
CA HIS A 228 25.65 21.32 32.37
C HIS A 228 26.79 20.49 31.76
N TYR A 229 26.87 20.49 30.42
CA TYR A 229 28.03 21.09 29.75
C TYR A 229 27.61 21.88 28.51
N VAL A 230 28.05 23.13 28.51
CA VAL A 230 27.81 24.18 27.54
C VAL A 230 28.80 24.06 26.38
N ARG A 231 28.25 24.21 25.18
CA ARG A 231 28.78 24.79 23.93
C ARG A 231 30.23 24.51 23.48
N SER A 232 30.27 24.10 22.22
CA SER A 232 31.18 24.44 21.13
C SER A 232 31.81 25.86 21.20
N PRO A 233 32.91 26.08 20.46
CA PRO A 233 32.75 26.42 19.03
C PRO A 233 33.08 25.28 18.07
#